data_AF-A0A0U0RB71-F1
#
_entry.id   AF-A0A0U0RB71-F1
#
_cell.length_a   1.000
_cell.length_b   1.000
_cell.length_c   1.000
_cell.angle_alpha   90.00
_cell.angle_beta   90.00
_cell.angle_gamma   90.00
#
_symmetry.space_group_name_H-M   'P 1'
#
loop_
_entity.id
_entity.type
_entity.pdbx_description
1 polymer ?
#
loop_
_entity_poly.entity_id
_entity_poly.type
_entity_poly.pdbx_seq_one_letter_code
_entity_poly.pdbx_strand_id
1 'polypeptide(L)'
;MIGSWLLDLTAIALRESPDLAEFSGRVSDSGEGRWTAIAAIDEGVPAPVLTTALQSRFASRDLDDFANKALSAMRKQFGGHAEKPAN
;
A
#
# COMPACT_ATOMS: atom_id res chain seq x y z
N MET A 1 18.66 -15.39 7.78
CA MET A 1 17.76 -15.81 6.68
C MET A 1 16.36 -15.96 7.23
N ILE A 2 15.34 -15.51 6.51
CA ILE A 2 13.94 -15.76 6.86
C ILE A 2 13.49 -16.93 6.00
N GLY A 3 13.40 -18.13 6.58
CA GLY A 3 12.72 -19.28 5.97
C GLY A 3 11.32 -19.36 6.56
N SER A 4 10.29 -19.46 5.73
CA SER A 4 8.91 -19.52 6.22
C SER A 4 7.98 -20.17 5.22
N TRP A 5 6.89 -20.73 5.73
CA TRP A 5 5.82 -21.28 4.91
C TRP A 5 5.24 -20.25 3.92
N LEU A 6 5.23 -18.96 4.27
CA LEU A 6 4.77 -17.90 3.37
C LEU A 6 5.65 -17.77 2.11
N LEU A 7 6.96 -18.05 2.23
CA LEU A 7 7.86 -18.08 1.08
C LEU A 7 7.59 -19.29 0.19
N ASP A 8 7.25 -20.44 0.78
CA ASP A 8 6.86 -21.63 0.02
C ASP A 8 5.58 -21.36 -0.79
N LEU A 9 4.59 -20.69 -0.17
CA LEU A 9 3.36 -20.29 -0.87
C LEU A 9 3.64 -19.30 -2.01
N THR A 10 4.55 -18.35 -1.80
CA THR A 10 4.95 -17.39 -2.84
C THR A 10 5.65 -18.10 -4.01
N ALA A 11 6.52 -19.07 -3.70
CA ALA A 11 7.21 -19.86 -4.72
C ALA A 11 6.22 -20.71 -5.54
N ILE A 12 5.19 -21.27 -4.90
CA ILE A 12 4.12 -22.00 -5.58
C ILE A 12 3.37 -21.05 -6.54
N ALA A 13 2.92 -19.89 -6.07
CA ALA A 13 2.18 -18.93 -6.88
C ALA A 13 2.98 -18.46 -8.10
N LEU A 14 4.26 -18.11 -7.93
CA LEU A 14 5.14 -17.68 -9.03
C LEU A 14 5.49 -18.80 -10.01
N ARG A 15 5.44 -20.07 -9.58
CA ARG A 15 5.63 -21.21 -10.47
C ARG A 15 4.40 -21.43 -11.36
N GLU A 16 3.21 -21.20 -10.83
CA GLU A 16 1.94 -21.36 -11.54
C GLU A 16 1.67 -20.17 -12.48
N SER A 17 1.91 -18.95 -12.01
CA SER A 17 1.73 -17.70 -12.75
C SER A 17 2.95 -16.79 -12.55
N PRO A 18 3.98 -16.90 -13.42
CA PRO A 18 5.21 -16.13 -13.27
C PRO A 18 5.03 -14.61 -13.38
N ASP A 19 4.01 -14.16 -14.12
CA ASP A 19 3.66 -12.76 -14.31
C ASP A 19 2.49 -12.29 -13.43
N LEU A 20 1.85 -13.21 -12.68
CA LEU A 20 0.74 -12.92 -11.76
C LEU A 20 -0.43 -12.19 -12.46
N ALA A 21 -0.68 -12.47 -13.75
CA ALA A 21 -1.62 -11.73 -14.59
C ALA A 21 -3.08 -11.76 -14.08
N GLU A 22 -3.43 -12.72 -13.22
CA GLU A 22 -4.74 -12.83 -12.58
C GLU A 22 -4.95 -11.87 -11.41
N PHE A 23 -3.89 -11.25 -10.89
CA PHE A 23 -3.96 -10.33 -9.75
C PHE A 23 -3.95 -8.86 -10.21
N SER A 24 -4.95 -8.09 -9.79
CA SER A 24 -5.07 -6.67 -10.15
C SER A 24 -4.15 -5.71 -9.40
N GLY A 25 -3.34 -6.22 -8.46
CA GLY A 25 -2.52 -5.41 -7.55
C GLY A 25 -3.30 -4.76 -6.40
N ARG A 26 -4.64 -4.78 -6.43
CA ARG A 26 -5.50 -4.24 -5.38
C ARG A 26 -5.64 -5.23 -4.22
N VAL A 27 -5.10 -4.89 -3.05
CA VAL A 27 -5.09 -5.79 -1.88
C VAL A 27 -6.33 -5.58 -1.02
N SER A 28 -7.07 -6.67 -0.76
CA SER A 28 -8.23 -6.63 0.14
C SER A 28 -7.82 -6.45 1.61
N ASP A 29 -8.71 -5.88 2.41
CA ASP A 29 -8.56 -5.67 3.85
C ASP A 29 -9.80 -6.25 4.53
N SER A 30 -9.60 -7.25 5.38
CA SER A 30 -10.65 -7.86 6.19
C SER A 30 -11.02 -7.01 7.42
N GLY A 31 -10.24 -5.97 7.72
CA GLY A 31 -10.52 -4.97 8.74
C GLY A 31 -9.66 -5.08 10.01
N GLU A 32 -8.98 -6.20 10.23
CA GLU A 32 -8.14 -6.44 11.41
C GLU A 32 -6.95 -5.49 11.45
N GLY A 33 -6.37 -5.15 10.30
CA GLY A 33 -5.28 -4.17 10.22
C GLY A 33 -5.74 -2.78 10.66
N ARG A 34 -6.95 -2.37 10.26
CA ARG A 34 -7.58 -1.11 10.68
C ARG A 34 -7.88 -1.12 12.18
N TRP A 35 -8.53 -2.17 12.66
CA TRP A 35 -8.84 -2.31 14.07
C TRP A 35 -7.57 -2.25 14.94
N THR A 36 -6.50 -2.94 14.51
CA THR A 36 -5.20 -2.95 15.21
C THR A 36 -4.57 -1.56 15.26
N ALA A 37 -4.61 -0.81 14.16
CA ALA A 37 -4.06 0.55 14.12
C ALA A 37 -4.84 1.53 15.03
N ILE A 38 -6.16 1.38 15.11
CA ILE A 38 -7.00 2.18 16.01
C ILE A 38 -6.72 1.81 17.46
N ALA A 39 -6.68 0.52 17.79
CA ALA A 39 -6.37 0.05 19.14
C ALA A 39 -4.99 0.54 19.62
N ALA A 40 -3.98 0.56 18.73
CA ALA A 40 -2.66 1.11 19.06
C ALA A 40 -2.70 2.60 19.43
N ILE A 41 -3.57 3.40 18.77
CA ILE A 41 -3.77 4.81 19.10
C ILE A 41 -4.47 4.95 20.46
N ASP A 42 -5.55 4.20 20.67
CA ASP A 42 -6.35 4.26 21.91
C ASP A 42 -5.52 3.85 23.14
N GLU A 43 -4.65 2.86 23.00
CA GLU A 43 -3.76 2.38 24.06
C GLU A 43 -2.46 3.21 24.17
N GLY A 44 -2.23 4.19 23.29
CA GLY A 44 -1.00 4.97 23.28
C GLY A 44 0.26 4.16 22.95
N VAL A 45 0.13 3.06 22.21
CA VAL A 45 1.22 2.14 21.86
C VAL A 45 1.74 2.42 20.45
N PRO A 46 3.05 2.67 20.26
CA PRO A 46 3.60 2.86 18.92
C PRO A 46 3.52 1.57 18.07
N ALA A 47 2.83 1.64 16.93
CA ALA A 47 2.72 0.54 15.96
C ALA A 47 3.12 0.95 14.52
N PRO A 48 4.30 1.57 14.30
CA PRO A 48 4.63 2.20 13.02
C PRO A 48 4.60 1.24 11.82
N VAL A 49 5.13 0.02 11.96
CA VAL A 49 5.18 -0.95 10.87
C VAL A 49 3.79 -1.44 10.47
N LEU A 50 2.91 -1.68 11.46
CA LEU A 50 1.52 -2.09 11.19
C LEU A 50 0.73 -0.97 10.54
N THR A 51 0.90 0.26 11.01
CA THR A 51 0.27 1.44 10.41
C THR A 51 0.74 1.64 8.98
N THR A 52 2.04 1.57 8.71
CA THR A 52 2.58 1.68 7.34
C THR A 52 2.03 0.56 6.45
N ALA A 53 2.01 -0.69 6.93
CA ALA A 53 1.46 -1.81 6.16
C ALA A 53 -0.02 -1.62 5.82
N LEU A 54 -0.83 -1.05 6.73
CA LEU A 54 -2.22 -0.69 6.46
C LEU A 54 -2.33 0.41 5.41
N GLN A 55 -1.51 1.46 5.50
CA GLN A 55 -1.51 2.56 4.52
C GLN A 55 -1.11 2.07 3.12
N SER A 56 -0.13 1.16 2.99
CA SER A 56 0.22 0.54 1.71
C SER A 56 -0.96 -0.20 1.07
N ARG A 57 -1.83 -0.84 1.86
CA ARG A 57 -3.06 -1.44 1.33
C ARG A 57 -4.02 -0.37 0.82
N PHE A 58 -4.13 0.78 1.49
CA PHE A 58 -4.98 1.88 1.00
C PHE A 58 -4.45 2.47 -0.30
N ALA A 59 -3.14 2.62 -0.45
CA ALA A 59 -2.51 3.06 -1.69
C ALA A 59 -2.77 2.07 -2.85
N SER A 60 -2.74 0.76 -2.60
CA SER A 60 -3.10 -0.27 -3.62
C SER A 60 -4.54 -0.16 -4.14
N ARG A 61 -5.36 0.69 -3.52
CA ARG A 61 -6.77 0.93 -3.82
C ARG A 61 -7.01 2.31 -4.44
N ASP A 62 -5.94 3.01 -4.85
CA ASP A 62 -5.93 4.36 -5.40
C ASP A 62 -6.56 5.41 -4.47
N LEU A 63 -6.54 5.17 -3.15
CA LEU A 63 -7.16 6.09 -2.19
C LEU A 63 -6.35 7.35 -1.92
N ASP A 64 -5.10 7.38 -2.36
CA ASP A 64 -4.22 8.54 -2.31
C ASP A 64 -4.19 9.33 -3.63
N ASP A 65 -4.83 8.84 -4.71
CA ASP A 65 -4.80 9.46 -6.05
C ASP A 65 -5.26 10.93 -6.03
N PHE A 66 -6.39 11.23 -5.38
CA PHE A 66 -6.87 12.61 -5.26
C PHE A 66 -5.90 13.50 -4.48
N ALA A 67 -5.35 13.00 -3.37
CA ALA A 67 -4.39 13.75 -2.57
C ALA A 67 -3.09 14.01 -3.35
N ASN A 68 -2.63 13.03 -4.13
CA ASN A 68 -1.46 13.13 -4.99
C ASN A 68 -1.71 14.15 -6.13
N LYS A 69 -2.88 14.14 -6.78
CA LYS A 69 -3.28 15.15 -7.77
C LYS A 69 -3.32 16.56 -7.18
N ALA A 70 -3.90 16.72 -5.99
CA ALA A 70 -3.92 18.00 -5.29
C ALA A 70 -2.49 18.48 -4.97
N LEU A 71 -1.61 17.57 -4.55
CA LEU A 71 -0.20 17.87 -4.31
C LEU A 71 0.54 18.28 -5.59
N SER A 72 0.32 17.58 -6.71
CA SER A 72 0.86 17.97 -8.03
C SER A 72 0.40 19.38 -8.42
N ALA A 73 -0.88 19.71 -8.22
CA ALA A 73 -1.41 21.05 -8.50
C ALA A 73 -0.73 22.13 -7.63
N MET A 74 -0.56 21.89 -6.32
CA MET A 74 0.13 22.81 -5.43
C MET A 74 1.59 23.02 -5.83
N ARG A 75 2.31 21.94 -6.14
CA ARG A 75 3.72 21.98 -6.58
C ARG A 75 3.89 22.73 -7.90
N LYS A 76 2.93 22.60 -8.81
CA LYS A 76 2.89 23.38 -10.06
C LYS A 76 2.66 24.86 -9.79
N GLN A 77 1.65 25.21 -8.99
CA GLN A 77 1.26 26.60 -8.76
C GLN A 77 2.27 27.38 -7.92
N PHE A 78 2.83 26.77 -6.87
CA PHE A 78 3.76 27.43 -5.98
C PHE A 78 5.21 27.37 -6.49
N GLY A 79 5.64 26.19 -6.97
CA GLY A 79 7.04 25.91 -7.30
C GLY A 79 7.34 25.82 -8.80
N GLY A 80 6.35 25.98 -9.68
CA GLY A 80 6.53 25.84 -11.12
C GLY A 80 6.86 24.41 -11.57
N HIS A 81 6.66 23.39 -10.72
CA HIS A 81 6.96 22.01 -11.06
C HIS A 81 5.94 21.44 -12.06
N ALA A 82 6.35 21.23 -13.31
CA ALA A 82 5.53 20.56 -14.31
C ALA A 82 5.54 19.03 -14.11
N GLU A 83 4.35 18.44 -13.99
CA GLU A 83 4.17 17.00 -13.91
C GLU A 83 4.44 16.35 -15.29
N LYS A 84 5.10 15.19 -15.29
CA LYS A 84 5.33 14.41 -16.52
C LYS A 84 4.05 13.64 -16.89
N PRO A 85 3.82 13.33 -18.17
CA PRO A 85 2.75 12.43 -18.57
C PRO A 85 2.87 11.08 -17.85
N ALA A 86 1.73 10.47 -17.50
CA ALA A 86 1.71 9.09 -17.03
C ALA A 86 2.22 8.17 -18.16
N ASN A 87 3.19 7.31 -17.84
CA ASN A 87 3.70 6.30 -18.77
C ASN A 87 2.77 5.10 -18.85
#